data_AF-A0A537PVN6-F1
#
_entry.id   AF-A0A537PVN6-F1
#
_cell.length_a   1.000
_cell.length_b   1.000
_cell.length_c   1.000
_cell.angle_alpha   90.00
_cell.angle_beta   90.00
_cell.angle_gamma   90.00
#
_symmetry.space_group_name_H-M   'P 1'
#
loop_
_entity.id
_entity.type
_entity.pdbx_description
1 polymer ?
#
loop_
_entity_poly.entity_id
_entity_poly.type
_entity_poly.pdbx_seq_one_letter_code
_entity_poly.pdbx_strand_id
1 'polypeptide(L)'
;MTDRPASSRMPNPKQIEKLAARAGTAGLRAHPLAPNDGLPPEYWQALLNDPRTDGTHFDAGVRHCRLSQMQQHLLRVSCRRCARIVEIQKIDAVRLFGEAAIWGDVGRRLLDDTCTQRTGRYEEDGCWPSFGTS
;
A
#
# COMPACT_ATOMS: atom_id res chain seq x y z
N MET A 1 -21.25 43.58 -24.81
CA MET A 1 -21.78 43.18 -23.48
C MET A 1 -23.22 42.75 -23.66
N THR A 2 -23.52 41.47 -23.46
CA THR A 2 -24.89 41.03 -23.21
C THR A 2 -24.82 39.98 -22.11
N ASP A 3 -24.80 40.50 -20.88
CA ASP A 3 -25.10 39.76 -19.67
C ASP A 3 -26.49 39.16 -19.84
N ARG A 4 -26.58 37.84 -19.97
CA ARG A 4 -27.85 37.12 -19.95
C ARG A 4 -27.86 36.30 -18.67
N PRO A 5 -28.63 36.69 -17.65
CA PRO A 5 -28.64 35.96 -16.39
C PRO A 5 -29.17 34.55 -16.65
N ALA A 6 -28.51 33.57 -16.06
CA ALA A 6 -29.01 32.20 -15.98
C ALA A 6 -30.32 32.21 -15.18
N SER A 7 -31.44 32.41 -15.87
CA SER A 7 -32.76 32.18 -15.30
C SER A 7 -32.90 30.69 -15.09
N SER A 8 -32.69 30.23 -13.85
CA SER A 8 -33.02 28.87 -13.41
C SER A 8 -34.54 28.68 -13.42
N ARG A 9 -35.14 28.62 -14.61
CA ARG A 9 -36.51 28.15 -14.78
C ARG A 9 -36.47 26.64 -14.91
N MET A 10 -37.26 25.97 -14.07
CA MET A 10 -37.51 24.54 -14.18
C MET A 10 -38.04 24.23 -15.59
N PRO A 11 -37.39 23.32 -16.35
CA PRO A 11 -37.82 23.00 -17.71
C PRO A 11 -39.22 22.36 -17.69
N ASN A 12 -40.04 22.68 -18.69
CA ASN A 12 -41.36 22.06 -18.80
C ASN A 12 -41.24 20.56 -19.15
N PRO A 13 -42.31 19.76 -18.97
CA PRO A 13 -42.28 18.32 -19.22
C PRO A 13 -41.76 17.93 -20.62
N LYS A 14 -42.10 18.68 -21.67
CA LYS A 14 -41.62 18.46 -23.05
C LYS A 14 -40.14 18.79 -23.22
N GLN A 15 -39.62 19.74 -22.45
CA GLN A 15 -38.18 20.06 -22.43
C GLN A 15 -37.39 18.98 -21.68
N ILE A 16 -37.94 18.44 -20.60
CA ILE A 16 -37.38 17.30 -19.87
C ILE A 16 -37.29 16.09 -20.80
N GLU A 17 -38.35 15.78 -21.55
CA GLU A 17 -38.38 14.66 -22.49
C GLU A 17 -37.34 14.82 -23.61
N LYS A 18 -37.18 16.04 -24.15
CA LYS A 18 -36.15 16.35 -25.17
C LYS A 18 -34.73 16.23 -24.61
N LEU A 19 -34.51 16.56 -23.34
CA LEU A 19 -33.22 16.37 -22.66
C LEU A 19 -32.94 14.88 -22.41
N ALA A 20 -33.95 14.12 -21.99
CA ALA A 20 -33.86 12.67 -21.80
C ALA A 20 -33.56 11.93 -23.12
N ALA A 21 -34.20 12.33 -24.22
CA ALA A 21 -33.92 11.79 -25.56
C ALA A 21 -32.49 12.06 -26.04
N ARG A 22 -31.89 13.20 -25.63
CA ARG A 22 -30.48 13.52 -25.91
C ARG A 22 -29.49 12.82 -24.97
N ALA A 23 -29.92 12.47 -23.76
CA ALA A 23 -29.09 11.76 -22.78
C ALA A 23 -28.96 10.26 -23.10
N GLY A 24 -29.95 9.67 -23.77
CA GLY A 24 -29.94 8.25 -24.16
C GLY A 24 -28.83 7.84 -25.14
N THR A 25 -28.18 8.78 -25.80
CA THR A 25 -27.06 8.51 -26.73
C THR A 25 -25.68 8.93 -26.20
N ALA A 26 -25.61 9.61 -25.05
CA ALA A 26 -24.37 10.15 -24.49
C ALA A 26 -24.21 9.74 -23.03
N GLY A 27 -24.11 8.43 -22.78
CA GLY A 27 -23.87 7.88 -21.45
C GLY A 27 -23.26 6.49 -21.60
N LEU A 28 -21.93 6.48 -21.63
CA LEU A 28 -21.03 5.34 -21.57
C LEU A 28 -21.67 4.02 -21.10
N ARG A 29 -21.47 2.99 -21.93
CA ARG A 29 -21.48 1.59 -21.52
C ARG A 29 -20.51 1.42 -20.34
N ALA A 30 -21.03 1.44 -19.14
CA ALA A 30 -20.45 0.76 -18.01
C ALA A 30 -21.60 0.01 -17.36
N HIS A 31 -21.62 -1.31 -17.55
CA HIS A 31 -22.51 -2.16 -16.77
C HIS A 31 -22.23 -1.87 -15.29
N PRO A 32 -23.23 -1.48 -14.49
CA PRO A 32 -23.02 -1.40 -13.05
C PRO A 32 -22.77 -2.83 -12.58
N LEU A 33 -21.53 -3.11 -12.16
CA LEU A 33 -21.16 -4.38 -11.56
C LEU A 33 -22.08 -4.58 -10.34
N ALA A 34 -22.86 -5.66 -10.34
CA ALA A 34 -23.65 -6.00 -9.17
C ALA A 34 -22.70 -6.30 -7.99
N PRO A 35 -23.12 -6.15 -6.72
CA PRO A 35 -22.27 -6.39 -5.55
C PRO A 35 -21.61 -7.79 -5.50
N ASN A 36 -22.11 -8.73 -6.29
CA ASN A 36 -21.64 -10.12 -6.35
C ASN A 36 -21.07 -10.51 -7.74
N ASP A 37 -20.95 -9.56 -8.68
CA ASP A 37 -20.27 -9.82 -9.94
C ASP A 37 -18.75 -9.82 -9.71
N GLY A 38 -18.07 -10.80 -10.30
CA GLY A 38 -16.62 -10.87 -10.29
C GLY A 38 -16.04 -9.60 -10.91
N LEU A 39 -15.15 -8.94 -10.17
CA LEU A 39 -14.45 -7.77 -10.68
C LEU A 39 -13.67 -8.13 -11.94
N PRO A 40 -13.71 -7.29 -12.98
CA PRO A 40 -13.00 -7.56 -14.22
C PRO A 40 -11.49 -7.77 -13.98
N PRO A 41 -10.80 -8.64 -14.73
CA PRO A 41 -9.37 -8.89 -14.58
C PRO A 41 -8.51 -7.61 -14.59
N GLU A 42 -8.95 -6.61 -15.35
CA GLU A 42 -8.31 -5.31 -15.48
C GLU A 42 -8.35 -4.51 -14.16
N TYR A 43 -9.37 -4.70 -13.33
CA TYR A 43 -9.44 -4.11 -12.00
C TYR A 43 -8.39 -4.70 -11.06
N TRP A 44 -8.21 -6.03 -11.09
CA TRP A 44 -7.16 -6.69 -10.31
C TRP A 44 -5.76 -6.25 -10.76
N GLN A 45 -5.55 -6.12 -12.07
CA GLN A 45 -4.30 -5.57 -12.59
C GLN A 45 -4.08 -4.11 -12.19
N ALA A 46 -5.11 -3.27 -12.18
CA ALA A 46 -4.99 -1.89 -11.73
C ALA A 46 -4.59 -1.80 -10.25
N LEU A 47 -5.12 -2.69 -9.40
CA LEU A 47 -4.71 -2.78 -7.99
C LEU A 47 -3.27 -3.29 -7.82
N LEU A 48 -2.88 -4.32 -8.55
CA LEU A 48 -1.52 -4.88 -8.49
C LEU A 48 -0.45 -3.93 -9.06
N ASN A 49 -0.83 -3.10 -10.03
CA ASN A 49 0.04 -2.10 -10.63
C ASN A 49 -0.03 -0.73 -9.92
N ASP A 50 -0.82 -0.59 -8.84
CA ASP A 50 -0.89 0.65 -8.09
C ASP A 50 0.45 0.86 -7.36
N PRO A 51 1.23 1.91 -7.67
CA PRO A 51 2.51 2.18 -7.02
C PRO A 51 2.39 2.42 -5.51
N ARG A 52 1.18 2.67 -4.98
CA ARG A 52 0.92 2.74 -3.54
C ARG A 52 0.92 1.38 -2.87
N THR A 53 0.69 0.30 -3.61
CA THR A 53 0.74 -1.09 -3.09
C THR A 53 2.16 -1.64 -3.03
N ASP A 54 3.09 -1.01 -3.75
CA ASP A 54 4.52 -1.33 -3.79
C ASP A 54 5.23 -1.20 -2.43
N GLY A 55 4.57 -0.57 -1.44
CA GLY A 55 5.05 -0.51 -0.05
C GLY A 55 4.86 -1.80 0.75
N THR A 56 4.16 -2.81 0.21
CA THR A 56 3.64 -3.92 1.03
C THR A 56 4.28 -5.29 0.79
N HIS A 57 5.17 -5.45 -0.19
CA HIS A 57 5.77 -6.76 -0.48
C HIS A 57 7.25 -6.69 -0.86
N PHE A 58 8.10 -6.31 0.10
CA PHE A 58 9.57 -6.46 0.01
C PHE A 58 10.09 -7.66 0.83
N ASP A 59 9.24 -8.64 1.14
CA ASP A 59 9.48 -9.61 2.22
C ASP A 59 10.61 -10.62 1.99
N ALA A 60 10.93 -10.95 0.73
CA ALA A 60 11.93 -11.99 0.42
C ALA A 60 13.30 -11.42 0.00
N GLY A 61 13.32 -10.46 -0.94
CA GLY A 61 14.59 -9.96 -1.50
C GLY A 61 15.37 -9.06 -0.54
N VAL A 62 14.67 -8.15 0.15
CA VAL A 62 15.32 -7.12 0.98
C VAL A 62 15.91 -7.70 2.26
N ARG A 63 15.34 -8.79 2.76
CA ARG A 63 15.89 -9.56 3.88
C ARG A 63 17.35 -9.97 3.61
N HIS A 64 17.70 -10.30 2.37
CA HIS A 64 19.04 -10.74 2.01
C HIS A 64 19.94 -9.60 1.52
N CYS A 65 19.43 -8.37 1.40
CA CYS A 65 20.24 -7.22 1.01
C CYS A 65 21.22 -6.83 2.11
N ARG A 66 22.41 -6.40 1.68
CA ARG A 66 23.37 -5.74 2.57
C ARG A 66 22.89 -4.33 2.88
N LEU A 67 23.18 -3.83 4.08
CA LEU A 67 22.87 -2.45 4.46
C LEU A 67 23.41 -1.43 3.45
N SER A 68 24.62 -1.65 2.90
CA SER A 68 25.18 -0.78 1.87
C SER A 68 24.33 -0.68 0.59
N GLN A 69 23.68 -1.78 0.20
CA GLN A 69 22.86 -1.88 -1.02
C GLN A 69 21.44 -1.32 -0.86
N MET A 70 20.98 -1.11 0.38
CA MET A 70 19.64 -0.58 0.63
C MET A 70 19.56 0.89 0.22
N GLN A 71 18.59 1.25 -0.61
CA GLN A 71 18.39 2.63 -1.04
C GLN A 71 17.65 3.47 0.02
N GLN A 72 16.89 2.82 0.90
CA GLN A 72 16.10 3.47 1.94
C GLN A 72 16.99 4.02 3.05
N HIS A 73 16.68 5.26 3.47
CA HIS A 73 17.36 5.90 4.59
C HIS A 73 16.79 5.49 5.95
N LEU A 74 15.51 5.10 5.99
CA LEU A 74 14.84 4.59 7.19
C LEU A 74 14.49 3.12 6.96
N LEU A 75 14.99 2.26 7.83
CA LEU A 75 14.78 0.82 7.76
C LEU A 75 13.83 0.40 8.88
N ARG A 76 12.81 -0.39 8.53
CA ARG A 76 11.78 -0.80 9.47
C ARG A 76 11.64 -2.31 9.50
N VAL A 77 11.59 -2.86 10.71
CA VAL A 77 11.29 -4.27 10.97
C VAL A 77 10.12 -4.35 11.95
N SER A 78 9.15 -5.20 11.66
CA SER A 78 8.04 -5.48 12.57
C SER A 78 8.03 -6.95 12.99
N CYS A 79 7.64 -7.20 14.23
CA CYS A 79 7.38 -8.55 14.71
C CYS A 79 5.94 -8.94 14.35
N ARG A 80 5.74 -10.03 13.61
CA ARG A 80 4.40 -10.52 13.27
C ARG A 80 3.60 -11.05 14.47
N ARG A 81 4.26 -11.40 15.59
CA ARG A 81 3.61 -11.96 16.78
C ARG A 81 3.05 -10.90 17.72
N CYS A 82 3.84 -9.87 18.06
CA CYS A 82 3.44 -8.82 19.00
C CYS A 82 3.22 -7.46 18.34
N ALA A 83 3.28 -7.40 17.01
CA ALA A 83 3.17 -6.17 16.20
C ALA A 83 4.18 -5.07 16.56
N ARG A 84 5.24 -5.38 17.33
CA ARG A 84 6.28 -4.42 17.67
C ARG A 84 7.01 -3.98 16.42
N ILE A 85 7.17 -2.67 16.25
CA ILE A 85 7.88 -2.05 15.14
C ILE A 85 9.15 -1.43 15.67
N VAL A 86 10.27 -1.69 15.00
CA VAL A 86 11.56 -1.05 15.24
C VAL A 86 11.99 -0.35 13.96
N GLU A 87 12.34 0.91 14.10
CA GLU A 87 12.83 1.76 13.03
C GLU A 87 14.26 2.18 13.35
N ILE A 88 15.12 2.17 12.33
CA ILE A 88 16.52 2.57 12.46
C ILE A 88 16.94 3.30 11.19
N GLN A 89 17.71 4.39 11.32
CA GLN A 89 18.30 5.01 10.15
C GLN A 89 19.38 4.10 9.58
N LYS A 90 19.47 4.01 8.25
CA LYS A 90 20.51 3.23 7.56
C LYS A 90 21.90 3.59 8.07
N ILE A 91 22.18 4.87 8.32
CA ILE A 91 23.48 5.33 8.82
C ILE A 91 23.81 4.73 10.20
N ASP A 92 22.81 4.66 11.08
CA ASP A 92 22.98 4.12 12.43
C ASP A 92 23.08 2.59 12.40
N ALA A 93 22.28 1.93 11.54
CA ALA A 93 22.39 0.49 11.30
C ALA A 93 23.79 0.13 10.77
N VAL A 94 24.33 0.91 9.84
CA VAL A 94 25.69 0.72 9.31
C VAL A 94 26.74 0.93 10.40
N ARG A 95 26.59 1.93 11.27
CA ARG A 95 27.52 2.18 12.38
C ARG A 95 27.51 1.06 13.42
N LEU A 96 26.35 0.48 13.71
CA LEU A 96 26.20 -0.55 14.73
C LEU A 96 26.55 -1.96 14.23
N PHE A 97 26.18 -2.30 12.99
CA PHE A 97 26.28 -3.66 12.47
C PHE A 97 27.31 -3.82 11.32
N GLY A 98 27.75 -2.71 10.73
CA GLY A 98 28.66 -2.68 9.59
C GLY A 98 27.96 -2.65 8.23
N GLU A 99 28.63 -2.09 7.22
CA GLU A 99 28.06 -1.90 5.87
C GLU A 99 27.69 -3.19 5.14
N ALA A 100 28.43 -4.26 5.40
CA ALA A 100 28.22 -5.57 4.79
C ALA A 100 27.18 -6.43 5.50
N ALA A 101 26.60 -5.95 6.62
CA ALA A 101 25.61 -6.70 7.38
C ALA A 101 24.33 -6.92 6.55
N ILE A 102 23.75 -8.11 6.69
CA ILE A 102 22.52 -8.51 6.02
C ILE A 102 21.33 -7.97 6.82
N TRP A 103 20.41 -7.28 6.15
CA TRP A 103 19.25 -6.66 6.80
C TRP A 103 18.38 -7.66 7.57
N GLY A 104 18.29 -8.90 7.09
CA GLY A 104 17.61 -10.00 7.75
C GLY A 104 18.14 -10.29 9.16
N ASP A 105 19.47 -10.37 9.29
CA ASP A 105 20.14 -10.65 10.56
C ASP A 105 20.06 -9.44 11.50
N VAL A 106 20.22 -8.23 10.94
CA VAL A 106 20.08 -6.97 11.68
C VAL A 106 18.67 -6.83 12.25
N GLY A 107 17.65 -7.04 11.43
CA GLY A 107 16.25 -6.95 11.87
C GLY A 107 15.89 -8.02 12.91
N ARG A 108 16.45 -9.23 12.80
CA ARG A 108 16.28 -10.26 13.83
C ARG A 108 16.88 -9.81 15.16
N ARG A 109 18.13 -9.30 15.17
CA ARG A 109 18.78 -8.78 16.38
C ARG A 109 18.02 -7.61 16.99
N LEU A 110 17.57 -6.66 16.17
CA LEU A 110 16.77 -5.51 16.62
C LEU A 110 15.46 -5.95 17.30
N LEU A 111 14.81 -6.99 16.78
CA LEU A 111 13.64 -7.57 17.43
C LEU A 111 14.02 -8.35 18.68
N ASP A 112 15.11 -9.11 18.70
CA ASP A 112 15.54 -9.85 19.90
C ASP A 112 15.79 -8.93 21.10
N ASP A 113 16.32 -7.73 20.87
CA ASP A 113 16.59 -6.73 21.93
C ASP A 113 15.33 -5.99 22.42
N THR A 114 14.27 -5.93 21.60
CA THR A 114 13.10 -5.06 21.85
C THR A 114 11.77 -5.78 21.97
N CYS A 115 11.69 -7.06 21.59
CA CYS A 115 10.47 -7.87 21.66
C CYS A 115 10.23 -8.33 23.11
N THR A 116 9.09 -7.96 23.69
CA THR A 116 8.70 -8.37 25.07
C THR A 116 8.49 -9.88 25.19
N GLN A 117 8.06 -10.52 24.10
CA GLN A 117 7.99 -11.97 23.97
C GLN A 117 9.36 -12.45 23.48
N ARG A 118 10.34 -12.53 24.39
CA ARG A 118 11.70 -12.99 24.10
C ARG A 118 11.64 -14.22 23.20
N THR A 119 12.47 -14.24 22.16
CA THR A 119 12.61 -15.33 21.19
C THR A 119 12.69 -16.67 21.92
N GLY A 120 11.55 -17.36 22.00
CA GLY A 120 11.46 -18.71 22.51
C GLY A 120 12.30 -19.62 21.64
N ARG A 121 12.80 -20.71 22.23
CA ARG A 121 13.46 -21.80 21.50
C ARG A 121 12.57 -22.22 20.33
N TYR A 122 13.22 -22.72 19.28
CA TYR A 122 12.73 -23.04 17.93
C TYR A 122 11.38 -23.78 17.82
N GLU A 123 10.81 -24.24 18.94
CA GLU A 123 9.57 -25.00 19.07
C GLU A 123 8.38 -24.15 19.58
N GLU A 124 8.60 -22.90 20.02
CA GLU A 124 7.57 -22.06 20.64
C GLU A 124 7.51 -20.64 20.02
N ASP A 125 6.97 -20.52 18.80
CA ASP A 125 6.51 -19.25 18.17
C ASP A 125 7.40 -18.00 18.35
N GLY A 126 8.69 -18.05 18.03
CA GLY A 126 9.59 -16.88 18.15
C GLY A 126 9.13 -15.61 17.39
N CYS A 127 9.65 -14.43 17.75
CA CYS A 127 9.31 -13.16 17.07
C CYS A 127 9.71 -13.20 15.57
N TRP A 128 8.72 -13.28 14.67
CA TRP A 128 8.95 -13.37 13.23
C TRP A 128 9.14 -11.99 12.60
N PRO A 129 10.31 -11.67 12.02
CA PRO A 129 10.54 -10.39 11.37
C PRO A 129 9.77 -10.28 10.05
N SER A 130 9.02 -9.18 9.91
CA SER A 130 8.48 -8.65 8.66
C SER A 130 9.23 -7.39 8.30
N PHE A 131 9.65 -7.28 7.05
CA PHE A 131 10.43 -6.16 6.56
C PHE A 131 9.52 -5.29 5.71
N GLY A 132 8.96 -4.25 6.34
CA GLY A 132 8.13 -3.26 5.65
C GLY A 132 8.97 -2.08 5.22
N THR A 133 8.56 -1.41 4.14
CA THR A 133 9.18 -0.18 3.66
C THR A 133 8.13 0.91 3.68
N SER A 134 8.49 2.09 4.18
CA SER A 134 7.65 3.30 4.14
C SER A 134 8.30 4.34 3.23
#